data_AF-A0A194PKP9-F1
#
_entry.id   AF-A0A194PKP9-F1
#
_cell.length_a   1.000
_cell.length_b   1.000
_cell.length_c   1.000
_cell.angle_alpha   90.00
_cell.angle_beta   90.00
_cell.angle_gamma   90.00
#
_symmetry.space_group_name_H-M   'P 1'
#
loop_
_entity.id
_entity.type
_entity.pdbx_description
1 polymer ?
#
loop_
_entity_poly.entity_id
_entity_poly.type
_entity_poly.pdbx_seq_one_letter_code
_entity_poly.pdbx_strand_id
1 'polypeptide(L)'
;MASKSAEHLFSLNLFIEWISGFCGTTEYQEEISKIVRVIIAGGVFANHSNEATLNESDVIASADSVDAFSAALSAVAPVDLMPGCKDPSGIMLPQKPFHYCLFPKAVEYKSFNRVSNPYECDIGGFLCLGSSGEPLKDIMKYSRLDDELEIMRKTLQWRHLAPTCPDTVPCTPCIETDPFTIYNCPAIYFSGNCREFATDLQKGADGQVTRIVCIPDFCDKKTIAIVNLANLDCHIFNNN
;
A
#
# COMPACT_ATOMS: atom_id res chain seq x y z
N MET A 1 -6.73 6.45 6.69
CA MET A 1 -7.15 6.00 8.05
C MET A 1 -7.49 7.16 8.98
N ALA A 2 -6.91 8.34 8.79
CA ALA A 2 -7.18 9.55 9.58
C ALA A 2 -8.52 10.26 9.30
N SER A 3 -9.41 9.69 8.48
CA SER A 3 -10.62 10.40 8.06
C SER A 3 -11.61 10.63 9.20
N LYS A 4 -12.20 11.83 9.25
CA LYS A 4 -13.24 12.22 10.22
C LYS A 4 -14.67 11.92 9.74
N SER A 5 -14.82 11.37 8.52
CA SER A 5 -16.13 10.99 7.98
C SER A 5 -16.65 9.73 8.68
N ALA A 6 -17.89 9.78 9.18
CA ALA A 6 -18.53 8.64 9.83
C ALA A 6 -18.64 7.42 8.90
N GLU A 7 -18.84 7.63 7.61
CA GLU A 7 -18.91 6.57 6.60
C GLU A 7 -17.57 5.84 6.43
N HIS A 8 -16.47 6.59 6.43
CA HIS A 8 -15.13 6.02 6.32
C HIS A 8 -14.76 5.22 7.58
N LEU A 9 -15.08 5.77 8.76
CA LEU A 9 -14.86 5.08 10.05
C LEU A 9 -15.68 3.79 10.14
N PHE A 10 -16.94 3.81 9.69
CA PHE A 10 -17.79 2.63 9.62
C PHE A 10 -17.19 1.55 8.70
N SER A 11 -16.75 1.95 7.51
CA SER A 11 -16.14 1.03 6.53
C SER A 11 -14.85 0.39 7.04
N LEU A 12 -14.03 1.16 7.77
CA LEU A 12 -12.82 0.67 8.41
C LEU A 12 -13.11 -0.31 9.55
N ASN A 13 -14.11 -0.02 10.38
CA ASN A 13 -14.54 -0.94 11.44
C ASN A 13 -15.09 -2.25 10.87
N LEU A 14 -15.91 -2.18 9.81
CA LEU A 14 -16.42 -3.37 9.13
C LEU A 14 -15.28 -4.22 8.55
N PHE A 15 -14.23 -3.58 8.02
CA PHE A 15 -13.02 -4.29 7.61
C PHE A 15 -12.30 -4.98 8.78
N ILE A 16 -12.19 -4.34 9.95
CA ILE A 16 -11.63 -4.99 11.15
C ILE A 16 -12.48 -6.20 11.54
N GLU A 17 -13.80 -6.06 11.63
CA GLU A 17 -14.67 -7.18 11.98
C GLU A 17 -14.54 -8.34 10.98
N TRP A 18 -14.44 -7.98 9.69
CA TRP A 18 -14.23 -8.92 8.61
C TRP A 18 -12.92 -9.69 8.75
N ILE A 19 -11.79 -8.99 8.87
CA ILE A 19 -10.47 -9.64 8.96
C ILE A 19 -10.29 -10.41 10.28
N SER A 20 -11.01 -10.01 11.33
CA SER A 20 -11.06 -10.73 12.60
C SER A 20 -11.90 -12.02 12.54
N GLY A 21 -12.63 -12.24 11.44
CA GLY A 21 -13.53 -13.38 11.27
C GLY A 21 -14.83 -13.27 12.08
N PHE A 22 -15.22 -12.09 12.57
CA PHE A 22 -16.47 -11.91 13.31
C PHE A 22 -17.71 -11.87 12.41
N CYS A 23 -17.54 -11.69 11.10
CA CYS A 23 -18.61 -11.68 10.12
C CYS A 23 -18.51 -12.87 9.15
N GLY A 24 -19.65 -13.25 8.57
CA GLY A 24 -19.74 -14.25 7.51
C GLY A 24 -20.11 -15.65 8.00
N THR A 25 -20.05 -16.63 7.09
CA THR A 25 -20.29 -18.04 7.39
C THR A 25 -18.99 -18.74 7.79
N THR A 26 -19.08 -19.97 8.29
CA THR A 26 -17.91 -20.77 8.66
C THR A 26 -16.98 -21.01 7.47
N GLU A 27 -17.52 -21.25 6.28
CA GLU A 27 -16.71 -21.41 5.06
C GLU A 27 -15.92 -20.14 4.76
N TYR A 28 -16.52 -18.97 4.99
CA TYR A 28 -15.87 -17.69 4.75
C TYR A 28 -14.78 -17.39 5.79
N GLN A 29 -15.03 -17.74 7.05
CA GLN A 29 -14.04 -17.63 8.11
C GLN A 29 -12.82 -18.54 7.84
N GLU A 30 -13.03 -19.72 7.26
CA GLU A 30 -11.94 -20.59 6.83
C GLU A 30 -11.10 -19.96 5.72
N GLU A 31 -11.70 -19.23 4.79
CA GLU A 31 -10.96 -18.47 3.77
C GLU A 31 -10.15 -17.32 4.36
N ILE A 32 -10.77 -16.51 5.25
CA ILE A 32 -10.10 -15.39 5.92
C ILE A 32 -8.93 -15.87 6.79
N SER A 33 -9.06 -17.04 7.44
CA SER A 33 -7.99 -17.62 8.26
C SER A 33 -6.69 -17.91 7.49
N LYS A 34 -6.76 -17.96 6.15
CA LYS A 34 -5.61 -18.16 5.26
C LYS A 34 -4.88 -16.86 4.92
N ILE A 35 -5.36 -15.70 5.38
CA ILE A 35 -4.67 -14.42 5.18
C ILE A 35 -3.37 -14.44 5.99
N VAL A 36 -2.24 -14.40 5.29
CA VAL A 36 -0.90 -14.49 5.91
C VAL A 36 -0.29 -13.13 6.23
N ARG A 37 -0.71 -12.07 5.54
CA ARG A 37 -0.14 -10.72 5.66
C ARG A 37 -1.06 -9.66 5.09
N VAL A 38 -1.07 -8.49 5.72
CA VAL A 38 -1.78 -7.28 5.28
C VAL A 38 -0.75 -6.20 5.00
N ILE A 39 -0.84 -5.56 3.82
CA ILE A 39 0.01 -4.42 3.45
C ILE A 39 -0.88 -3.19 3.31
N ILE A 40 -0.52 -2.10 3.99
CA ILE A 40 -1.18 -0.80 3.87
C ILE A 40 -0.23 0.16 3.14
N ALA A 41 -0.57 0.49 1.89
CA ALA A 41 0.30 1.20 0.95
C ALA A 41 0.10 2.73 0.95
N GLY A 42 0.51 3.40 2.04
CA GLY A 42 0.45 4.86 2.18
C GLY A 42 -0.97 5.43 2.34
N GLY A 43 -1.07 6.75 2.46
CA GLY A 43 -2.37 7.44 2.61
C GLY A 43 -2.98 7.24 4.00
N VAL A 44 -2.12 7.05 5.02
CA VAL A 44 -2.52 6.66 6.36
C VAL A 44 -3.11 7.85 7.12
N PHE A 45 -2.32 8.92 7.18
CA PHE A 45 -2.58 10.20 7.86
C PHE A 45 -3.08 11.28 6.92
N ALA A 46 -2.99 11.06 5.60
CA ALA A 46 -3.55 11.95 4.60
C ALA A 46 -5.05 12.19 4.88
N ASN A 47 -5.39 13.39 5.34
CA ASN A 47 -6.77 13.83 5.40
C ASN A 47 -7.22 14.18 3.98
N HIS A 48 -8.45 13.79 3.63
CA HIS A 48 -9.16 14.25 2.41
C HIS A 48 -9.47 15.75 2.41
N SER A 49 -8.91 16.53 3.33
CA SER A 49 -8.93 17.99 3.26
C SER A 49 -8.06 18.44 2.09
N ASN A 50 -8.59 19.34 1.26
CA ASN A 50 -7.96 19.90 0.05
C ASN A 50 -6.62 20.64 0.27
N GLU A 51 -6.07 20.64 1.47
CA GLU A 51 -4.78 21.26 1.76
C GLU A 51 -3.64 20.33 1.32
N ALA A 52 -2.72 20.88 0.52
CA ALA A 52 -1.57 20.18 -0.02
C ALA A 52 -0.56 19.73 1.07
N THR A 53 -0.72 20.23 2.30
CA THR A 53 0.17 20.01 3.44
C THR A 53 -0.62 19.52 4.64
N LEU A 54 -0.22 18.39 5.22
CA LEU A 54 -0.71 17.98 6.53
C LEU A 54 -0.22 18.96 7.60
N ASN A 55 -1.16 19.47 8.39
CA ASN A 55 -0.84 20.27 9.57
C ASN A 55 -0.50 19.34 10.75
N GLU A 56 0.43 19.75 11.61
CA GLU A 56 0.84 18.99 12.80
C GLU A 56 -0.36 18.65 13.70
N SER A 57 -1.32 19.59 13.82
CA SER A 57 -2.55 19.39 14.57
C SER A 57 -3.42 18.24 14.03
N ASP A 58 -3.44 18.04 12.71
CA ASP A 58 -4.21 16.97 12.09
C ASP A 58 -3.57 15.61 12.31
N VAL A 59 -2.23 15.55 12.27
CA VAL A 59 -1.49 14.35 12.63
C VAL A 59 -1.74 13.99 14.09
N ILE A 60 -1.64 14.95 15.01
CA ILE A 60 -1.89 14.73 16.43
C ILE A 60 -3.33 14.26 16.67
N ALA A 61 -4.31 14.90 16.01
CA ALA A 61 -5.72 14.55 16.17
C ALA A 61 -6.08 13.16 15.64
N SER A 62 -5.35 12.65 14.64
CA SER A 62 -5.61 11.36 14.01
C SER A 62 -4.69 10.22 14.51
N ALA A 63 -3.58 10.55 15.17
CA ALA A 63 -2.58 9.58 15.62
C ALA A 63 -3.20 8.47 16.48
N ASP A 64 -4.04 8.80 17.46
CA ASP A 64 -4.64 7.79 18.35
C ASP A 64 -5.56 6.82 17.58
N SER A 65 -6.33 7.33 16.60
CA SER A 65 -7.23 6.49 15.78
C SER A 65 -6.45 5.61 14.81
N VAL A 66 -5.40 6.15 14.18
CA VAL A 66 -4.51 5.41 13.28
C VAL A 66 -3.77 4.31 14.03
N ASP A 67 -3.25 4.62 15.22
CA ASP A 67 -2.57 3.66 16.09
C ASP A 67 -3.53 2.58 16.61
N ALA A 68 -4.73 2.96 17.08
CA ALA A 68 -5.74 2.00 17.53
C ALA A 68 -6.17 1.04 16.42
N PHE A 69 -6.39 1.54 15.20
CA PHE A 69 -6.72 0.69 14.05
C PHE A 69 -5.55 -0.23 13.68
N SER A 70 -4.32 0.30 13.65
CA SER A 70 -3.12 -0.50 13.37
C SER A 70 -2.93 -1.60 14.41
N ALA A 71 -3.17 -1.30 15.68
CA ALA A 71 -3.13 -2.27 16.78
C ALA A 71 -4.21 -3.34 16.63
N ALA A 72 -5.44 -2.95 16.31
CA ALA A 72 -6.56 -3.88 16.10
C ALA A 72 -6.29 -4.86 14.95
N LEU A 73 -5.76 -4.38 13.81
CA LEU A 73 -5.35 -5.26 12.71
C LEU A 73 -4.17 -6.15 13.10
N SER A 74 -3.18 -5.59 13.80
CA SER A 74 -1.99 -6.34 14.21
C SER A 74 -2.31 -7.44 15.22
N ALA A 75 -3.43 -7.32 15.95
CA ALA A 75 -3.91 -8.37 16.84
C ALA A 75 -4.41 -9.62 16.08
N VAL A 76 -4.83 -9.49 14.81
CA VAL A 76 -5.43 -10.58 14.03
C VAL A 76 -4.58 -11.05 12.86
N ALA A 77 -3.70 -10.20 12.30
CA ALA A 77 -2.82 -10.56 11.20
C ALA A 77 -1.47 -9.80 11.25
N PRO A 78 -0.40 -10.31 10.61
CA PRO A 78 0.80 -9.52 10.35
C PRO A 78 0.51 -8.33 9.43
N VAL A 79 0.88 -7.12 9.86
CA VAL A 79 0.61 -5.85 9.17
C VAL A 79 1.91 -5.15 8.82
N ASP A 80 2.09 -4.82 7.55
CA ASP A 80 3.16 -3.96 7.07
C ASP A 80 2.59 -2.60 6.66
N LEU A 81 2.98 -1.55 7.37
CA LEU A 81 2.49 -0.18 7.16
C LEU A 81 3.53 0.67 6.42
N MET A 82 3.20 1.06 5.19
CA MET A 82 4.02 1.93 4.35
C MET A 82 3.58 3.40 4.48
N PRO A 83 4.53 4.36 4.44
CA PRO A 83 4.20 5.78 4.32
C PRO A 83 3.88 6.17 2.88
N GLY A 84 3.12 7.25 2.69
CA GLY A 84 2.99 7.98 1.43
C GLY A 84 3.52 9.42 1.53
N CYS A 85 3.48 10.17 0.43
CA CYS A 85 4.00 11.54 0.36
C CYS A 85 3.27 12.55 1.23
N LYS A 86 2.00 12.25 1.56
CA LYS A 86 1.16 13.07 2.43
C LYS A 86 1.13 12.56 3.86
N ASP A 87 2.01 11.66 4.27
CA ASP A 87 2.05 11.16 5.65
C ASP A 87 3.17 11.85 6.46
N PRO A 88 3.16 11.80 7.81
CA PRO A 88 4.23 12.36 8.67
C PRO A 88 5.54 11.55 8.55
N SER A 89 6.13 11.57 7.36
CA SER A 89 7.38 10.95 6.93
C SER A 89 8.10 11.91 5.95
N GLY A 90 9.32 11.59 5.56
CA GLY A 90 10.02 12.41 4.56
C GLY A 90 9.32 12.35 3.20
N ILE A 91 9.17 13.49 2.50
CA ILE A 91 8.57 13.53 1.15
C ILE A 91 9.45 12.89 0.07
N MET A 92 10.75 12.80 0.32
CA MET A 92 11.72 12.29 -0.65
C MET A 92 11.70 10.77 -0.70
N LEU A 93 11.68 10.20 -1.90
CA LEU A 93 11.87 8.76 -2.11
C LEU A 93 13.37 8.37 -1.95
N PRO A 94 13.69 7.17 -1.46
CA PRO A 94 12.81 6.29 -0.69
C PRO A 94 12.46 6.90 0.67
N GLN A 95 11.18 6.83 1.04
CA GLN A 95 10.68 7.30 2.34
C GLN A 95 11.03 6.27 3.43
N LYS A 96 11.52 6.78 4.56
CA LYS A 96 11.81 5.97 5.74
C LYS A 96 10.51 5.49 6.40
N PRO A 97 10.54 4.34 7.10
CA PRO A 97 9.43 3.90 7.93
C PRO A 97 8.97 4.97 8.92
N PHE A 98 7.69 4.91 9.29
CA PHE A 98 7.16 5.79 10.32
C PHE A 98 7.90 5.68 11.65
N HIS A 99 7.98 6.81 12.35
CA HIS A 99 8.55 6.85 13.69
C HIS A 99 7.65 6.12 14.70
N TYR A 100 8.26 5.44 15.68
CA TYR A 100 7.53 4.62 16.66
C TYR A 100 6.63 5.44 17.59
N CYS A 101 6.92 6.73 17.77
CA CYS A 101 6.11 7.60 18.62
C CYS A 101 4.67 7.78 18.14
N LEU A 102 4.40 7.53 16.86
CA LEU A 102 3.07 7.59 16.28
C LEU A 102 2.21 6.36 16.61
N PHE A 103 2.82 5.29 17.14
CA PHE A 103 2.20 3.97 17.28
C PHE A 103 2.40 3.32 18.66
N PRO A 104 2.13 3.98 19.78
CA PRO A 104 2.36 3.41 21.11
C PRO A 104 1.59 2.10 21.38
N LYS A 105 0.40 1.89 20.80
CA LYS A 105 -0.40 0.66 20.97
C LYS A 105 0.04 -0.42 19.98
N ALA A 106 0.20 -0.08 18.71
CA ALA A 106 0.45 -1.08 17.67
C ALA A 106 1.84 -1.73 17.82
N VAL A 107 2.84 -0.99 18.33
CA VAL A 107 4.21 -1.53 18.56
C VAL A 107 4.27 -2.61 19.63
N GLU A 108 3.24 -2.77 20.46
CA GLU A 108 3.15 -3.90 21.41
C GLU A 108 2.98 -5.24 20.68
N TYR A 109 2.45 -5.22 19.45
CA TYR A 109 2.26 -6.39 18.61
C TYR A 109 3.49 -6.66 17.75
N LYS A 110 4.08 -7.84 17.88
CA LYS A 110 5.21 -8.30 17.04
C LYS A 110 4.83 -8.43 15.55
N SER A 111 3.54 -8.54 15.27
CA SER A 111 2.94 -8.58 13.94
C SER A 111 2.89 -7.21 13.27
N PHE A 112 3.16 -6.11 13.98
CA PHE A 112 3.14 -4.76 13.41
C PHE A 112 4.53 -4.33 12.91
N ASN A 113 4.65 -4.15 11.60
CA ASN A 113 5.86 -3.69 10.95
C ASN A 113 5.64 -2.32 10.30
N ARG A 114 6.54 -1.39 10.60
CA ARG A 114 6.66 -0.11 9.88
C ARG A 114 7.72 -0.30 8.82
N VAL A 115 7.37 -0.08 7.55
CA VAL A 115 8.25 -0.37 6.41
C VAL A 115 8.48 0.87 5.55
N SER A 116 9.45 0.82 4.63
CA SER A 116 9.78 1.94 3.73
C SER A 116 8.77 2.10 2.59
N ASN A 117 8.87 3.20 1.85
CA ASN A 117 8.25 3.34 0.53
C ASN A 117 9.33 3.78 -0.48
N PRO A 118 9.61 3.03 -1.56
CA PRO A 118 9.02 1.73 -1.92
C PRO A 118 9.27 0.62 -0.89
N TYR A 119 8.48 -0.45 -0.98
CA TYR A 119 8.58 -1.63 -0.13
C TYR A 119 8.84 -2.88 -0.95
N GLU A 120 9.84 -3.66 -0.55
CA GLU A 120 10.17 -4.98 -1.09
C GLU A 120 10.17 -5.98 0.07
N CYS A 121 9.48 -7.11 -0.09
CA CYS A 121 9.47 -8.18 0.91
C CYS A 121 9.25 -9.56 0.30
N ASP A 122 9.66 -10.59 1.05
CA ASP A 122 9.32 -11.98 0.77
C ASP A 122 8.10 -12.40 1.59
N ILE A 123 7.11 -12.95 0.92
CA ILE A 123 5.93 -13.56 1.54
C ILE A 123 5.82 -15.01 1.07
N GLY A 124 6.40 -15.92 1.83
CA GLY A 124 6.31 -17.36 1.54
C GLY A 124 7.06 -17.76 0.27
N GLY A 125 8.20 -17.12 -0.02
CA GLY A 125 8.99 -17.34 -1.23
C GLY A 125 8.56 -16.50 -2.44
N PHE A 126 7.53 -15.67 -2.28
CA PHE A 126 7.07 -14.76 -3.32
C PHE A 126 7.60 -13.35 -3.06
N LEU A 127 8.39 -12.83 -4.00
CA LEU A 127 8.88 -11.46 -3.96
C LEU A 127 7.75 -10.48 -4.28
N CYS A 128 7.40 -9.66 -3.29
CA CYS A 128 6.44 -8.58 -3.40
C CYS A 128 7.18 -7.25 -3.47
N LEU A 129 6.80 -6.39 -4.42
CA LEU A 129 7.39 -5.07 -4.62
C LEU A 129 6.28 -4.06 -4.86
N GLY A 130 6.36 -2.89 -4.25
CA GLY A 130 5.38 -1.85 -4.53
C GLY A 130 5.71 -0.48 -3.96
N SER A 131 4.89 0.50 -4.31
CA SER A 131 4.98 1.87 -3.81
C SER A 131 3.62 2.40 -3.39
N SER A 132 3.60 3.55 -2.71
CA SER A 132 2.38 4.26 -2.31
C SER A 132 1.73 5.07 -3.45
N GLY A 133 2.23 4.95 -4.68
CA GLY A 133 1.60 5.47 -5.91
C GLY A 133 2.09 6.83 -6.40
N GLU A 134 3.00 7.48 -5.69
CA GLU A 134 3.61 8.74 -6.13
C GLU A 134 4.28 8.64 -7.51
N PRO A 135 5.09 7.59 -7.80
CA PRO A 135 5.77 7.49 -9.10
C PRO A 135 4.79 7.41 -10.28
N LEU A 136 3.68 6.69 -10.13
CA LEU A 136 2.68 6.54 -11.19
C LEU A 136 1.97 7.87 -11.45
N LYS A 137 1.59 8.59 -10.40
CA LYS A 137 0.95 9.91 -10.50
C LYS A 137 1.84 10.92 -11.21
N ASP A 138 3.14 10.85 -10.96
CA ASP A 138 4.09 11.73 -11.61
C ASP A 138 4.31 11.37 -13.09
N ILE A 139 4.42 10.07 -13.43
CA ILE A 139 4.48 9.63 -14.84
C ILE A 139 3.22 10.07 -15.61
N MET A 140 2.02 9.96 -15.04
CA MET A 140 0.79 10.44 -15.68
C MET A 140 0.86 11.93 -15.99
N LYS A 141 1.39 12.73 -15.05
CA LYS A 141 1.49 14.19 -15.19
C LYS A 141 2.43 14.61 -16.33
N TYR A 142 3.48 13.84 -16.61
CA TYR A 142 4.53 14.18 -17.57
C TYR A 142 4.58 13.27 -18.81
N SER A 143 3.58 12.42 -19.01
CA SER A 143 3.48 11.54 -20.19
C SER A 143 2.08 11.61 -20.82
N ARG A 144 1.85 10.82 -21.87
CA ARG A 144 0.53 10.63 -22.48
C ARG A 144 -0.17 9.37 -21.97
N LEU A 145 0.31 8.82 -20.85
CA LEU A 145 -0.21 7.60 -20.26
C LEU A 145 -1.23 7.98 -19.22
N ASP A 146 -2.49 7.62 -19.47
CA ASP A 146 -3.62 7.91 -18.59
C ASP A 146 -4.12 6.68 -17.85
N ASP A 147 -3.50 5.50 -18.03
CA ASP A 147 -3.86 4.26 -17.33
C ASP A 147 -2.74 3.86 -16.36
N GLU A 148 -3.07 3.80 -15.06
CA GLU A 148 -2.12 3.43 -14.00
C GLU A 148 -1.64 1.99 -14.17
N LEU A 149 -2.51 1.09 -14.64
CA LEU A 149 -2.15 -0.30 -14.91
C LEU A 149 -1.15 -0.39 -16.08
N GLU A 150 -1.37 0.38 -17.15
CA GLU A 150 -0.41 0.49 -18.25
C GLU A 150 0.93 1.07 -17.79
N ILE A 151 0.93 2.10 -16.94
CA ILE A 151 2.16 2.67 -16.40
C ILE A 151 2.93 1.63 -15.58
N MET A 152 2.24 0.86 -14.74
CA MET A 152 2.88 -0.23 -13.98
C MET A 152 3.48 -1.30 -14.88
N ARG A 153 2.82 -1.67 -15.99
CA ARG A 153 3.42 -2.57 -16.98
C ARG A 153 4.71 -1.98 -17.54
N LYS A 154 4.70 -0.67 -17.84
CA LYS A 154 5.88 0.00 -18.38
C LYS A 154 7.00 0.14 -17.36
N THR A 155 6.74 0.51 -16.11
CA THR A 155 7.78 0.59 -15.06
C THR A 155 8.40 -0.78 -14.80
N LEU A 156 7.60 -1.86 -14.86
CA LEU A 156 8.11 -3.23 -14.80
C LEU A 156 9.01 -3.57 -16.01
N GLN A 157 8.60 -3.20 -17.24
CA GLN A 157 9.40 -3.40 -18.46
C GLN A 157 10.69 -2.57 -18.47
N TRP A 158 10.63 -1.33 -17.98
CA TRP A 158 11.79 -0.45 -17.82
C TRP A 158 12.70 -0.90 -16.68
N ARG A 159 12.22 -1.80 -15.82
CA ARG A 159 12.86 -2.24 -14.58
C ARG A 159 13.20 -1.06 -13.66
N HIS A 160 12.28 -0.10 -13.55
CA HIS A 160 12.51 1.11 -12.77
C HIS A 160 11.21 1.61 -12.12
N LEU A 161 11.17 1.67 -10.79
CA LEU A 161 9.99 2.04 -10.02
C LEU A 161 9.58 3.50 -10.19
N ALA A 162 10.57 4.40 -10.24
CA ALA A 162 10.35 5.84 -10.27
C ALA A 162 11.28 6.52 -11.29
N PRO A 163 11.09 6.29 -12.60
CA PRO A 163 11.99 6.79 -13.66
C PRO A 163 12.05 8.32 -13.77
N THR A 164 11.14 9.02 -13.09
CA THR A 164 11.08 10.48 -13.04
C THR A 164 11.79 11.08 -11.82
N CYS A 165 12.35 10.25 -10.93
CA CYS A 165 13.29 10.68 -9.90
C CYS A 165 14.68 10.95 -10.53
N PRO A 166 15.43 11.98 -10.09
CA PRO A 166 15.06 13.04 -9.15
C PRO A 166 14.31 14.23 -9.79
N ASP A 167 14.14 14.25 -11.11
CA ASP A 167 13.77 15.44 -11.88
C ASP A 167 12.42 16.06 -11.48
N THR A 168 11.39 15.23 -11.26
CA THR A 168 10.04 15.70 -10.92
C THR A 168 9.49 15.11 -9.63
N VAL A 169 9.96 13.92 -9.21
CA VAL A 169 9.71 13.37 -7.87
C VAL A 169 10.95 13.59 -7.00
N PRO A 170 10.83 14.24 -5.83
CA PRO A 170 11.96 14.41 -4.92
C PRO A 170 12.52 13.06 -4.49
N CYS A 171 13.82 12.84 -4.68
CA CYS A 171 14.50 11.65 -4.18
C CYS A 171 15.80 12.00 -3.48
N THR A 172 16.16 11.18 -2.48
CA THR A 172 17.42 11.30 -1.76
C THR A 172 18.56 11.00 -2.73
N PRO A 173 19.60 11.84 -2.83
CA PRO A 173 20.74 11.56 -3.69
C PRO A 173 21.44 10.25 -3.25
N CYS A 174 21.41 9.25 -4.12
CA CYS A 174 22.14 8.00 -3.93
C CYS A 174 23.36 8.00 -4.84
N ILE A 175 24.56 7.86 -4.26
CA ILE A 175 25.83 8.01 -4.99
C ILE A 175 26.27 6.70 -5.64
N GLU A 176 26.01 5.57 -4.98
CA GLU A 176 26.56 4.27 -5.37
C GLU A 176 25.58 3.42 -6.18
N THR A 177 24.31 3.40 -5.79
CA THR A 177 23.29 2.52 -6.38
C THR A 177 21.96 3.24 -6.44
N ASP A 178 21.23 3.06 -7.55
CA ASP A 178 19.86 3.56 -7.67
C ASP A 178 18.89 2.63 -6.92
N PRO A 179 18.18 3.11 -5.87
CA PRO A 179 17.26 2.31 -5.08
C PRO A 179 15.97 1.95 -5.84
N PHE A 180 15.72 2.54 -7.02
CA PHE A 180 14.48 2.33 -7.78
C PHE A 180 14.64 1.30 -8.91
N THR A 181 15.85 0.79 -9.12
CA THR A 181 16.09 -0.29 -10.10
C THR A 181 15.48 -1.60 -9.62
N ILE A 182 14.68 -2.23 -10.49
CA ILE A 182 14.07 -3.54 -10.23
C ILE A 182 15.06 -4.63 -10.67
N TYR A 183 15.83 -5.16 -9.72
CA TYR A 183 16.84 -6.19 -10.00
C TYR A 183 16.24 -7.56 -10.25
N ASN A 184 15.27 -7.95 -9.43
CA ASN A 184 14.58 -9.23 -9.51
C ASN A 184 13.14 -9.01 -9.97
N CYS A 185 12.65 -9.86 -10.87
CA CYS A 185 11.26 -9.79 -11.32
C CYS A 185 10.33 -10.18 -10.15
N PRO A 186 9.50 -9.27 -9.62
CA PRO A 186 8.64 -9.59 -8.49
C PRO A 186 7.50 -10.52 -8.93
N ALA A 187 7.06 -11.40 -8.03
CA ALA A 187 5.84 -12.19 -8.26
C ALA A 187 4.59 -11.30 -8.14
N ILE A 188 4.62 -10.31 -7.25
CA ILE A 188 3.55 -9.34 -7.05
C ILE A 188 4.12 -7.93 -7.15
N TYR A 189 3.60 -7.13 -8.07
CA TYR A 189 3.94 -5.73 -8.24
C TYR A 189 2.72 -4.84 -7.98
N PHE A 190 2.73 -4.08 -6.89
CA PHE A 190 1.57 -3.29 -6.46
C PHE A 190 1.83 -1.78 -6.41
N SER A 191 0.77 -1.00 -6.54
CA SER A 191 0.78 0.43 -6.29
C SER A 191 -0.43 0.83 -5.48
N GLY A 192 -0.21 1.58 -4.40
CA GLY A 192 -1.27 2.20 -3.60
C GLY A 192 -1.85 3.47 -4.26
N ASN A 193 -2.95 3.94 -3.70
CA ASN A 193 -3.59 5.22 -4.01
C ASN A 193 -3.89 5.45 -5.51
N CYS A 194 -4.23 4.40 -6.24
CA CYS A 194 -4.72 4.46 -7.62
C CYS A 194 -6.16 5.02 -7.69
N ARG A 195 -6.62 5.40 -8.88
CA ARG A 195 -7.99 5.92 -9.09
C ARG A 195 -9.05 4.82 -9.00
N GLU A 196 -8.74 3.65 -9.54
CA GLU A 196 -9.62 2.49 -9.56
C GLU A 196 -8.81 1.22 -9.28
N PHE A 197 -9.52 0.17 -8.86
CA PHE A 197 -8.92 -1.15 -8.83
C PHE A 197 -8.71 -1.68 -10.24
N ALA A 198 -7.51 -2.16 -10.51
CA ALA A 198 -7.16 -2.83 -11.75
C ALA A 198 -6.06 -3.86 -11.51
N THR A 199 -6.08 -4.96 -12.25
CA THR A 199 -5.05 -6.00 -12.11
C THR A 199 -4.76 -6.67 -13.44
N ASP A 200 -3.53 -7.16 -13.59
CA ASP A 200 -3.10 -7.88 -14.78
C ASP A 200 -2.05 -8.94 -14.43
N LEU A 201 -1.98 -9.99 -15.23
CA LEU A 201 -0.96 -11.04 -15.11
C LEU A 201 0.02 -10.91 -16.27
N GLN A 202 1.19 -10.36 -15.98
CA GLN A 202 2.26 -10.18 -16.95
C GLN A 202 3.16 -11.41 -17.01
N LYS A 203 3.55 -11.79 -18.23
CA LYS A 203 4.49 -12.89 -18.49
C LYS A 203 5.74 -12.35 -19.16
N GLY A 204 6.89 -12.63 -18.54
CA GLY A 204 8.20 -12.30 -19.09
C GLY A 204 8.65 -13.29 -20.16
N ALA A 205 9.70 -12.92 -20.90
CA ALA A 205 10.25 -13.74 -21.98
C ALA A 205 10.84 -15.06 -21.47
N ASP A 206 11.37 -15.08 -20.25
CA ASP A 206 11.97 -16.28 -19.63
C ASP A 206 10.98 -17.07 -18.77
N GLY A 207 9.68 -16.84 -18.99
CA GLY A 207 8.61 -17.50 -18.23
C GLY A 207 8.38 -16.91 -16.83
N GLN A 208 8.96 -15.74 -16.51
CA GLN A 208 8.60 -15.03 -15.27
C GLN A 208 7.11 -14.68 -15.30
N VAL A 209 6.45 -14.71 -14.14
CA VAL A 209 5.04 -14.33 -14.00
C VAL A 209 4.92 -13.31 -12.88
N THR A 210 4.32 -12.16 -13.19
CA THR A 210 4.11 -11.06 -12.25
C THR A 210 2.65 -10.65 -12.24
N ARG A 211 2.03 -10.67 -11.06
CA ARG A 211 0.71 -10.09 -10.83
C ARG A 211 0.87 -8.60 -10.55
N ILE A 212 0.35 -7.76 -11.44
CA ILE A 212 0.28 -6.31 -11.24
C ILE A 212 -1.04 -5.97 -10.56
N VAL A 213 -1.01 -5.11 -9.53
CA VAL A 213 -2.19 -4.70 -8.76
C VAL A 213 -2.20 -3.19 -8.51
N CYS A 214 -3.18 -2.50 -9.09
CA CYS A 214 -3.53 -1.12 -8.78
C CYS A 214 -4.55 -1.12 -7.64
N ILE A 215 -4.19 -0.54 -6.50
CA ILE A 215 -5.01 -0.52 -5.29
C ILE A 215 -5.56 0.89 -5.12
N PRO A 216 -6.89 1.08 -5.16
CA PRO A 216 -7.47 2.40 -5.01
C PRO A 216 -7.43 2.92 -3.57
N ASP A 217 -7.71 4.20 -3.39
CA ASP A 217 -7.95 4.77 -2.06
C ASP A 217 -9.16 4.09 -1.38
N PHE A 218 -8.94 3.55 -0.18
CA PHE A 218 -9.97 2.81 0.55
C PHE A 218 -11.11 3.72 1.03
N CYS A 219 -10.84 4.96 1.41
CA CYS A 219 -11.90 5.87 1.85
C CYS A 219 -12.86 6.18 0.69
N ASP A 220 -12.34 6.33 -0.53
CA ASP A 220 -13.17 6.61 -1.70
C ASP A 220 -13.90 5.37 -2.22
N LYS A 221 -13.20 4.24 -2.36
CA LYS A 221 -13.71 3.04 -3.07
C LYS A 221 -14.16 1.90 -2.16
N LYS A 222 -13.75 1.88 -0.89
CA LYS A 222 -13.97 0.76 0.05
C LYS A 222 -13.54 -0.60 -0.51
N THR A 223 -12.46 -0.60 -1.28
CA THR A 223 -11.97 -1.78 -2.01
C THR A 223 -10.66 -2.27 -1.40
N ILE A 224 -10.56 -3.58 -1.23
CA ILE A 224 -9.35 -4.27 -0.77
C ILE A 224 -8.97 -5.31 -1.82
N ALA A 225 -7.70 -5.34 -2.21
CA ALA A 225 -7.18 -6.36 -3.12
C ALA A 225 -6.69 -7.57 -2.32
N ILE A 226 -7.20 -8.75 -2.66
CA ILE A 226 -6.76 -10.04 -2.10
C ILE A 226 -6.01 -10.78 -3.19
N VAL A 227 -4.76 -11.16 -2.92
CA VAL A 227 -3.92 -11.91 -3.85
C VAL A 227 -3.68 -13.30 -3.28
N ASN A 228 -4.09 -14.33 -4.01
CA ASN A 228 -3.80 -15.71 -3.66
C ASN A 228 -2.38 -16.06 -4.13
N LEU A 229 -1.49 -16.36 -3.19
CA LEU A 229 -0.09 -16.65 -3.48
C LEU A 229 0.10 -17.96 -4.26
N ALA A 230 -0.83 -18.93 -4.16
CA ALA A 230 -0.68 -20.23 -4.80
C ALA A 230 -0.85 -20.17 -6.32
N ASN A 231 -1.68 -19.26 -6.82
CA ASN A 231 -2.00 -19.13 -8.25
C ASN A 231 -1.86 -17.71 -8.80
N LEU A 232 -1.47 -16.75 -7.95
CA LEU A 232 -1.40 -15.33 -8.25
C LEU A 232 -2.72 -14.72 -8.74
N ASP A 233 -3.87 -15.32 -8.45
CA ASP A 233 -5.16 -14.70 -8.73
C ASP A 233 -5.42 -13.55 -7.77
N CYS A 234 -5.95 -12.45 -8.30
CA CYS A 234 -6.30 -11.28 -7.53
C CYS A 234 -7.79 -11.00 -7.68
N HIS A 235 -8.48 -10.86 -6.56
CA HIS A 235 -9.89 -10.47 -6.50
C HIS A 235 -10.08 -9.34 -5.49
N ILE A 236 -11.20 -8.64 -5.60
CA ILE A 236 -11.54 -7.56 -4.68
C ILE A 236 -12.48 -8.05 -3.59
N PHE A 237 -12.33 -7.46 -2.43
CA PHE A 237 -13.37 -7.39 -1.42
C PHE A 237 -13.91 -5.96 -1.39
N ASN A 238 -15.22 -5.81 -1.59
CA ASN A 238 -15.93 -4.53 -1.53
C ASN A 238 -16.96 -4.58 -0.40
N ASN A 239 -16.89 -3.61 0.50
CA ASN A 239 -17.96 -3.34 1.47
C ASN A 239 -19.01 -2.43 0.81
N ASN A 240 -19.98 -3.01 0.10
CA ASN A 240 -21.20 -2.31 -0.36
C ASN A 240 -22.43 -2.82 0.38
#